data_AF-G9KHV4-F1
#
_entry.id   AF-G9KHV4-F1
#
_cell.length_a   1.000
_cell.length_b   1.000
_cell.length_c   1.000
_cell.angle_alpha   90.00
_cell.angle_beta   90.00
_cell.angle_gamma   90.00
#
_symmetry.space_group_name_H-M   'P 1'
#
loop_
_entity.id
_entity.type
_entity.pdbx_description
1 polymer ?
#
loop_
_entity_poly.entity_id
_entity_poly.type
_entity_poly.pdbx_seq_one_letter_code
_entity_poly.pdbx_strand_id
1 'polypeptide(L)'
;IWNQAICKNVTENKISDQDLNRRRSELLVPGSQLVLGPQESKIPILLIQQPGKVTGDDRRGWGSGWDILFPKGWGMAFWIPFIYRGARVGGLKESVMHSQYKRSPDIPGDFPDCPAGVVFAEEQAKNLLEKYKRRPPAKRPNYVKLGTLAPFCCPWEQLAQEWESRVQAQEEPSVASSPSGEDSDSRRDKLPCAPTPENTDLWSDEGGTSLSSCSEPREAMDTECPARVGTEWVACQDATGSLLCVLRSRKWLKQLSTWCGPSSRDKRAARRASGSGEPAPTRAACLPLLERFPRALVWVSLALLRKGSPEPHSMICVPTEEDFLRLRQDQLYCGPQESKHSDPFKSEIRKQKERKKVEKRQNKQAPTEREGLAGGPPAAGHQALTLGLWSGPLPGVTSHCSRVLLGFVTQGDFSMAVGGGEALGFVSLTGLLDMLSTQPAAERGLVLLRAPASPQYRFARIAV
;
A
#
# COMPACT_ATOMS: atom_id res chain seq x y z
N ILE A 1 14.59 -7.92 32.01
CA ILE A 1 15.52 -7.87 30.84
C ILE A 1 16.23 -6.52 30.65
N TRP A 2 15.56 -5.36 30.84
CA TRP A 2 16.13 -4.06 30.44
C TRP A 2 17.30 -3.50 31.28
N ASN A 3 17.55 -4.01 32.50
CA ASN A 3 18.75 -3.64 33.26
C ASN A 3 20.02 -4.22 32.57
N GLN A 4 20.92 -3.33 32.13
CA GLN A 4 22.12 -3.70 31.38
C GLN A 4 23.09 -4.61 32.16
N ALA A 5 23.27 -4.37 33.47
CA ALA A 5 24.20 -5.14 34.29
C ALA A 5 23.73 -6.59 34.46
N ILE A 6 22.43 -6.79 34.71
CA ILE A 6 21.81 -8.12 34.79
C ILE A 6 21.90 -8.83 33.41
N CYS A 7 21.65 -8.10 32.32
CA CYS A 7 21.72 -8.65 30.96
C CYS A 7 23.14 -9.11 30.58
N LYS A 8 24.17 -8.33 30.95
CA LYS A 8 25.59 -8.69 30.80
C LYS A 8 25.94 -9.93 31.61
N ASN A 9 25.70 -9.90 32.92
CA ASN A 9 26.00 -11.00 33.85
C ASN A 9 25.36 -12.34 33.40
N VAL A 10 24.09 -12.31 32.97
CA VAL A 10 23.38 -13.51 32.46
C VAL A 10 23.94 -14.00 31.12
N THR A 11 24.58 -13.15 30.32
CA THR A 11 25.28 -13.57 29.09
C THR A 11 26.68 -14.12 29.40
N GLU A 12 27.40 -13.49 30.32
CA GLU A 12 28.78 -13.82 30.72
C GLU A 12 28.85 -15.14 31.50
N ASN A 13 27.90 -15.39 32.42
CA ASN A 13 27.82 -16.62 33.22
C ASN A 13 27.05 -17.77 32.51
N LYS A 14 27.07 -17.81 31.17
CA LYS A 14 26.47 -18.93 30.41
C LYS A 14 27.43 -20.14 30.39
N ILE A 15 27.00 -21.27 30.96
CA ILE A 15 27.66 -22.58 30.80
C ILE A 15 27.60 -23.02 29.33
N SER A 16 28.68 -23.65 28.81
CA SER A 16 28.69 -24.13 27.43
C SER A 16 27.65 -25.23 27.21
N ASP A 17 27.02 -25.23 26.02
CA ASP A 17 26.00 -26.23 25.68
C ASP A 17 26.62 -27.66 25.57
N GLN A 18 27.94 -27.76 25.38
CA GLN A 18 28.70 -29.01 25.40
C GLN A 18 28.89 -29.54 26.83
N ASP A 19 29.30 -28.71 27.78
CA ASP A 19 29.46 -29.11 29.19
C ASP A 19 28.11 -29.48 29.81
N LEU A 20 27.05 -28.76 29.44
CA LEU A 20 25.68 -29.08 29.84
C LEU A 20 25.24 -30.47 29.35
N ASN A 21 25.57 -30.81 28.09
CA ASN A 21 25.28 -32.14 27.54
C ASN A 21 26.17 -33.24 28.12
N ARG A 22 27.45 -32.94 28.40
CA ARG A 22 28.35 -33.85 29.11
C ARG A 22 27.79 -34.20 30.49
N ARG A 23 27.41 -33.20 31.29
CA ARG A 23 26.79 -33.41 32.62
C ARG A 23 25.48 -34.21 32.54
N ARG A 24 24.70 -34.08 31.46
CA ARG A 24 23.53 -34.95 31.20
C ARG A 24 23.91 -36.41 30.93
N SER A 25 25.01 -36.66 30.21
CA SER A 25 25.50 -38.03 29.97
C SER A 25 26.21 -38.66 31.16
N GLU A 26 26.67 -37.87 32.13
CA GLU A 26 27.22 -38.33 33.41
C GLU A 26 26.12 -38.77 34.41
N LEU A 27 24.84 -38.52 34.11
CA LEU A 27 23.70 -39.02 34.90
C LEU A 27 23.40 -40.50 34.57
N LEU A 28 23.54 -41.37 35.57
CA LEU A 28 23.32 -42.82 35.44
C LEU A 28 21.89 -43.24 35.03
N VAL A 29 20.90 -42.34 35.16
CA VAL A 29 19.49 -42.60 34.84
C VAL A 29 19.08 -41.76 33.61
N PRO A 30 18.89 -42.38 32.43
CA PRO A 30 18.42 -41.68 31.23
C PRO A 30 17.09 -40.96 31.47
N GLY A 31 16.99 -39.70 31.05
CA GLY A 31 15.79 -38.88 31.22
C GLY A 31 15.58 -38.26 32.60
N SER A 32 16.50 -38.48 33.56
CA SER A 32 16.49 -37.77 34.84
C SER A 32 16.79 -36.27 34.68
N GLN A 33 16.34 -35.46 35.64
CA GLN A 33 16.52 -34.01 35.61
C GLN A 33 17.90 -33.62 36.12
N LEU A 34 18.67 -32.88 35.32
CA LEU A 34 19.96 -32.34 35.73
C LEU A 34 19.77 -31.11 36.63
N VAL A 35 20.12 -31.24 37.91
CA VAL A 35 20.21 -30.13 38.86
C VAL A 35 21.63 -29.55 38.82
N LEU A 36 21.76 -28.22 38.74
CA LEU A 36 23.05 -27.52 38.69
C LEU A 36 23.32 -26.67 39.96
N GLY A 37 22.30 -26.47 40.79
CA GLY A 37 22.40 -25.81 42.09
C GLY A 37 22.93 -24.37 41.98
N PRO A 38 24.07 -24.03 42.63
CA PRO A 38 24.60 -22.67 42.59
C PRO A 38 25.08 -22.23 41.18
N GLN A 39 25.22 -23.15 40.23
CA GLN A 39 25.61 -22.85 38.85
C GLN A 39 24.41 -22.63 37.91
N GLU A 40 23.18 -22.51 38.42
CA GLU A 40 21.97 -22.32 37.61
C GLU A 40 21.82 -20.88 37.07
N SER A 41 21.84 -20.75 35.74
CA SER A 41 21.63 -19.47 35.05
C SER A 41 20.18 -18.97 35.19
N LYS A 42 19.93 -18.09 36.16
CA LYS A 42 18.61 -17.46 36.40
C LYS A 42 18.30 -16.39 35.35
N ILE A 43 17.84 -16.82 34.17
CA ILE A 43 17.59 -15.96 33.01
C ILE A 43 16.23 -15.24 33.13
N PRO A 44 16.18 -13.90 33.17
CA PRO A 44 14.91 -13.18 33.06
C PRO A 44 14.42 -13.22 31.61
N ILE A 45 13.16 -13.61 31.41
CA ILE A 45 12.47 -13.56 30.11
C ILE A 45 11.25 -12.63 30.20
N LEU A 46 10.77 -12.14 29.06
CA LEU A 46 9.49 -11.42 28.95
C LEU A 46 8.63 -12.12 27.88
N LEU A 47 7.36 -12.36 28.21
CA LEU A 47 6.37 -12.95 27.31
C LEU A 47 5.36 -11.86 26.94
N ILE A 48 5.18 -11.60 25.64
CA ILE A 48 4.19 -10.64 25.14
C ILE A 48 3.19 -11.43 24.29
N GLN A 49 1.91 -11.36 24.63
CA GLN A 49 0.86 -12.01 23.84
C GLN A 49 0.46 -11.11 22.67
N GLN A 50 0.56 -11.61 21.44
CA GLN A 50 -0.08 -11.00 20.29
C GLN A 50 -1.50 -11.58 20.12
N PRO A 51 -2.58 -10.77 20.19
CA PRO A 51 -3.96 -11.26 20.05
C PRO A 51 -4.36 -11.61 18.60
N GLY A 52 -3.43 -11.54 17.64
CA GLY A 52 -3.70 -11.83 16.24
C GLY A 52 -4.60 -10.78 15.58
N LYS A 53 -5.61 -11.23 14.83
CA LYS A 53 -6.55 -10.37 14.12
C LYS A 53 -7.65 -9.86 15.07
N VAL A 54 -7.54 -8.59 15.46
CA VAL A 54 -8.51 -7.89 16.31
C VAL A 54 -9.52 -7.06 15.51
N THR A 55 -9.15 -6.59 14.32
CA THR A 55 -9.98 -5.72 13.46
C THR A 55 -10.77 -6.51 12.41
N GLY A 56 -12.05 -6.15 12.24
CA GLY A 56 -13.00 -6.85 11.36
C GLY A 56 -13.59 -8.12 12.00
N ASP A 57 -14.73 -8.57 11.47
CA ASP A 57 -15.49 -9.68 12.06
C ASP A 57 -15.03 -11.08 11.59
N ASP A 58 -14.47 -11.16 10.37
CA ASP A 58 -13.93 -12.41 9.83
C ASP A 58 -12.73 -12.90 10.65
N ARG A 59 -12.86 -14.09 11.25
CA ARG A 59 -11.75 -14.82 11.90
C ARG A 59 -11.05 -14.02 13.03
N ARG A 60 -11.83 -13.41 13.93
CA ARG A 60 -11.29 -12.76 15.15
C ARG A 60 -10.35 -13.71 15.91
N GLY A 61 -9.19 -13.21 16.33
CA GLY A 61 -8.14 -13.99 17.01
C GLY A 61 -7.23 -14.82 16.10
N TRP A 62 -7.45 -14.82 14.78
CA TRP A 62 -6.57 -15.54 13.84
C TRP A 62 -5.14 -14.98 13.89
N GLY A 63 -4.13 -15.86 13.90
CA GLY A 63 -2.73 -15.44 14.01
C GLY A 63 -2.35 -14.91 15.39
N SER A 64 -3.02 -15.37 16.45
CA SER A 64 -2.57 -15.18 17.82
C SER A 64 -1.22 -15.86 18.06
N GLY A 65 -0.35 -15.22 18.85
CA GLY A 65 1.02 -15.66 19.06
C GLY A 65 1.62 -15.16 20.37
N TRP A 66 2.85 -15.56 20.64
CA TRP A 66 3.62 -15.16 21.81
C TRP A 66 5.03 -14.76 21.40
N ASP A 67 5.40 -13.51 21.66
CA ASP A 67 6.78 -13.06 21.52
C ASP A 67 7.53 -13.39 22.81
N ILE A 68 8.64 -14.11 22.68
CA ILE A 68 9.49 -14.53 23.81
C ILE A 68 10.79 -13.73 23.74
N LEU A 69 10.92 -12.73 24.60
CA LEU A 69 12.09 -11.85 24.65
C LEU A 69 13.05 -12.33 25.74
N PHE A 70 14.28 -12.68 25.34
CA PHE A 70 15.36 -13.13 26.22
C PHE A 70 16.69 -12.39 25.89
N PRO A 71 17.68 -12.39 26.81
CA PRO A 71 19.01 -11.82 26.56
C PRO A 71 19.74 -12.44 25.37
N LYS A 72 20.66 -11.68 24.75
CA LYS A 72 21.56 -12.18 23.71
C LYS A 72 22.41 -13.37 24.20
N GLY A 73 22.83 -14.24 23.29
CA GLY A 73 23.57 -15.47 23.61
C GLY A 73 22.70 -16.67 24.03
N TRP A 74 21.46 -16.43 24.47
CA TRP A 74 20.55 -17.50 24.91
C TRP A 74 19.65 -18.09 23.81
N GLY A 75 19.62 -17.48 22.62
CA GLY A 75 18.71 -17.86 21.52
C GLY A 75 18.66 -19.36 21.21
N MET A 76 19.79 -19.98 20.85
CA MET A 76 19.82 -21.42 20.53
C MET A 76 19.45 -22.32 21.70
N ALA A 77 19.75 -21.91 22.93
CA ALA A 77 19.45 -22.69 24.14
C ALA A 77 17.95 -22.74 24.46
N PHE A 78 17.19 -21.68 24.14
CA PHE A 78 15.71 -21.71 24.18
C PHE A 78 15.09 -22.31 22.91
N TRP A 79 15.72 -22.13 21.75
CA TRP A 79 15.22 -22.60 20.45
C TRP A 79 15.12 -24.13 20.36
N ILE A 80 16.21 -24.84 20.69
CA ILE A 80 16.31 -26.30 20.55
C ILE A 80 15.19 -27.04 21.34
N PRO A 81 14.87 -26.70 22.60
CA PRO A 81 13.71 -27.23 23.32
C PRO A 81 12.38 -27.13 22.59
N PHE A 82 12.09 -26.03 21.87
CA PHE A 82 10.85 -25.91 21.09
C PHE A 82 10.83 -26.90 19.90
N ILE A 83 11.96 -27.07 19.22
CA ILE A 83 12.10 -28.03 18.12
C ILE A 83 11.93 -29.47 18.63
N TYR A 84 12.49 -29.81 19.80
CA TYR A 84 12.28 -31.11 20.45
C TYR A 84 10.84 -31.34 20.92
N ARG A 85 10.03 -30.28 21.09
CA ARG A 85 8.58 -30.37 21.31
C ARG A 85 7.76 -30.36 20.01
N GLY A 86 8.40 -30.43 18.85
CA GLY A 86 7.75 -30.54 17.54
C GLY A 86 7.37 -29.21 16.89
N ALA A 87 7.84 -28.06 17.42
CA ALA A 87 7.62 -26.77 16.79
C ALA A 87 8.27 -26.71 15.40
N ARG A 88 7.54 -26.15 14.42
CA ARG A 88 8.02 -25.94 13.04
C ARG A 88 8.43 -24.49 12.84
N VAL A 89 9.51 -24.29 12.10
CA VAL A 89 10.10 -22.97 11.84
C VAL A 89 9.54 -22.41 10.52
N GLY A 90 9.06 -21.17 10.56
CA GLY A 90 8.80 -20.36 9.37
C GLY A 90 9.91 -19.32 9.16
N GLY A 91 10.12 -18.89 7.92
CA GLY A 91 11.00 -17.77 7.56
C GLY A 91 10.20 -16.53 7.15
N LEU A 92 10.87 -15.63 6.42
CA LEU A 92 10.25 -14.39 5.93
C LEU A 92 9.00 -14.65 5.06
N LYS A 93 8.99 -15.72 4.25
CA LYS A 93 7.82 -16.09 3.45
C LYS A 93 6.61 -16.40 4.31
N GLU A 94 6.80 -17.13 5.41
CA GLU A 94 5.75 -17.49 6.34
C GLU A 94 5.27 -16.27 7.16
N SER A 95 6.14 -15.28 7.39
CA SER A 95 5.76 -13.97 7.94
C SER A 95 4.84 -13.18 6.99
N VAL A 96 5.22 -13.05 5.71
CA VAL A 96 4.38 -12.38 4.69
C VAL A 96 3.02 -13.09 4.56
N MET A 97 3.02 -14.43 4.51
CA MET A 97 1.79 -15.24 4.48
C MET A 97 0.93 -15.04 5.74
N HIS A 98 1.54 -14.88 6.92
CA HIS A 98 0.83 -14.53 8.15
C HIS A 98 0.14 -13.16 8.02
N SER A 99 0.87 -12.13 7.61
CA SER A 99 0.33 -10.78 7.40
C SER A 99 -0.81 -10.78 6.37
N GLN A 100 -0.64 -11.48 5.25
CA GLN A 100 -1.67 -11.64 4.22
C GLN A 100 -2.96 -12.32 4.76
N TYR A 101 -2.84 -13.45 5.46
CA TYR A 101 -4.00 -14.20 5.97
C TYR A 101 -4.69 -13.49 7.16
N LYS A 102 -3.93 -12.71 7.94
CA LYS A 102 -4.42 -11.74 8.94
C LYS A 102 -5.16 -10.57 8.29
N ARG A 103 -4.93 -10.32 7.00
CA ARG A 103 -5.35 -9.15 6.20
C ARG A 103 -4.80 -7.84 6.79
N SER A 104 -3.51 -7.83 7.13
CA SER A 104 -2.79 -6.64 7.58
C SER A 104 -1.57 -6.40 6.68
N PRO A 105 -1.30 -5.16 6.24
CA PRO A 105 -0.15 -4.87 5.39
C PRO A 105 1.18 -5.14 6.11
N ASP A 106 2.14 -5.69 5.36
CA ASP A 106 3.44 -6.12 5.87
C ASP A 106 4.50 -4.99 5.79
N ILE A 107 5.27 -4.83 6.87
CA ILE A 107 6.31 -3.80 6.99
C ILE A 107 7.66 -4.43 6.61
N PRO A 108 8.47 -3.83 5.71
CA PRO A 108 8.36 -2.46 5.19
C PRO A 108 7.57 -2.32 3.87
N GLY A 109 7.28 -3.42 3.17
CA GLY A 109 7.08 -3.40 1.72
C GLY A 109 5.73 -2.91 1.20
N ASP A 110 4.65 -3.04 1.98
CA ASP A 110 3.29 -2.76 1.48
C ASP A 110 2.92 -1.27 1.49
N PHE A 111 3.55 -0.44 2.33
CA PHE A 111 3.11 0.94 2.56
C PHE A 111 3.73 1.94 1.57
N PRO A 112 2.94 2.54 0.65
CA PRO A 112 3.46 3.38 -0.42
C PRO A 112 3.87 4.79 0.02
N ASP A 113 3.46 5.22 1.22
CA ASP A 113 3.83 6.51 1.81
C ASP A 113 5.10 6.45 2.67
N CYS A 114 5.69 5.26 2.84
CA CYS A 114 6.92 5.07 3.60
C CYS A 114 8.15 5.09 2.67
N PRO A 115 9.21 5.88 2.95
CA PRO A 115 10.44 5.85 2.16
C PRO A 115 11.08 4.45 2.05
N ALA A 116 10.98 3.63 3.09
CA ALA A 116 11.43 2.23 3.05
C ALA A 116 10.57 1.36 2.12
N GLY A 117 9.27 1.65 2.03
CA GLY A 117 8.35 1.00 1.08
C GLY A 117 8.66 1.37 -0.37
N VAL A 118 8.99 2.64 -0.65
CA VAL A 118 9.42 3.10 -1.98
C VAL A 118 10.70 2.39 -2.42
N VAL A 119 11.73 2.36 -1.56
CA VAL A 119 13.01 1.67 -1.86
C VAL A 119 12.80 0.16 -2.07
N PHE A 120 11.97 -0.48 -1.25
CA PHE A 120 11.64 -1.90 -1.41
C PHE A 120 10.84 -2.19 -2.69
N ALA A 121 9.87 -1.33 -3.03
CA ALA A 121 9.10 -1.44 -4.27
C ALA A 121 9.99 -1.26 -5.51
N GLU A 122 10.97 -0.34 -5.46
CA GLU A 122 12.00 -0.20 -6.49
C GLU A 122 12.87 -1.47 -6.62
N GLU A 123 13.34 -2.04 -5.51
CA GLU A 123 14.14 -3.27 -5.53
C GLU A 123 13.35 -4.44 -6.13
N GLN A 124 12.09 -4.60 -5.72
CA GLN A 124 11.20 -5.62 -6.26
C GLN A 124 10.90 -5.38 -7.75
N ALA A 125 10.71 -4.14 -8.19
CA ALA A 125 10.54 -3.79 -9.60
C ALA A 125 11.80 -4.13 -10.42
N LYS A 126 13.01 -3.84 -9.90
CA LYS A 126 14.29 -4.21 -10.52
C LYS A 126 14.42 -5.74 -10.63
N ASN A 127 14.13 -6.47 -9.56
CA ASN A 127 14.13 -7.94 -9.50
C ASN A 127 13.13 -8.58 -10.47
N LEU A 128 11.92 -8.02 -10.60
CA LEU A 128 10.89 -8.49 -11.54
C LEU A 128 11.24 -8.17 -13.00
N LEU A 129 11.80 -6.98 -13.26
CA LEU A 129 12.27 -6.57 -14.58
C LEU A 129 13.43 -7.44 -15.07
N GLU A 130 14.36 -7.83 -14.19
CA GLU A 130 15.42 -8.78 -14.54
C GLU A 130 14.84 -10.16 -14.90
N LYS A 131 13.95 -10.70 -14.05
CA LYS A 131 13.23 -11.96 -14.30
C LYS A 131 12.46 -11.93 -15.64
N TYR A 132 11.88 -10.79 -16.02
CA TYR A 132 11.21 -10.60 -17.31
C TYR A 132 12.17 -10.48 -18.49
N LYS A 133 13.32 -9.80 -18.32
CA LYS A 133 14.39 -9.71 -19.33
C LYS A 133 15.07 -11.06 -19.59
N ARG A 134 15.24 -11.88 -18.54
CA ARG A 134 15.81 -13.25 -18.60
C ARG A 134 14.90 -14.25 -19.33
N ARG A 135 13.58 -14.06 -19.33
CA ARG A 135 12.65 -14.91 -20.10
C ARG A 135 12.68 -14.52 -21.59
N PRO A 136 12.79 -15.50 -22.52
CA PRO A 136 12.78 -15.21 -23.96
C PRO A 136 11.39 -14.69 -24.41
N PRO A 137 11.31 -13.89 -25.49
CA PRO A 137 10.08 -13.17 -25.86
C PRO A 137 8.83 -14.05 -26.07
N ALA A 138 8.99 -15.31 -26.49
CA ALA A 138 7.88 -16.25 -26.69
C ALA A 138 7.42 -16.99 -25.41
N LYS A 139 8.05 -16.73 -24.26
CA LYS A 139 7.74 -17.36 -22.95
C LYS A 139 7.47 -16.33 -21.85
N ARG A 140 7.09 -15.10 -22.24
CA ARG A 140 6.68 -14.02 -21.33
C ARG A 140 5.45 -13.30 -21.89
N PRO A 141 4.54 -12.78 -21.05
CA PRO A 141 3.40 -12.00 -21.52
C PRO A 141 3.83 -10.71 -22.20
N ASN A 142 3.01 -10.23 -23.13
CA ASN A 142 3.10 -8.88 -23.67
C ASN A 142 2.08 -8.02 -22.93
N TYR A 143 2.55 -7.25 -21.95
CA TYR A 143 1.71 -6.44 -21.06
C TYR A 143 1.03 -5.28 -21.79
N VAL A 144 1.71 -4.69 -22.79
CA VAL A 144 1.12 -3.67 -23.69
C VAL A 144 -0.18 -4.19 -24.31
N LYS A 145 -0.15 -5.38 -24.94
CA LYS A 145 -1.33 -6.01 -25.55
C LYS A 145 -2.42 -6.45 -24.57
N LEU A 146 -2.05 -6.72 -23.32
CA LEU A 146 -2.98 -7.06 -22.25
C LEU A 146 -3.59 -5.80 -21.59
N GLY A 147 -3.19 -4.60 -22.00
CA GLY A 147 -3.66 -3.35 -21.40
C GLY A 147 -3.03 -3.04 -20.03
N THR A 148 -1.89 -3.66 -19.69
CA THR A 148 -1.21 -3.47 -18.40
C THR A 148 -0.05 -2.49 -18.55
N LEU A 149 -0.16 -1.33 -17.89
CA LEU A 149 0.84 -0.26 -17.95
C LEU A 149 2.09 -0.58 -17.13
N ALA A 150 1.91 -0.80 -15.82
CA ALA A 150 2.96 -1.06 -14.85
C ALA A 150 2.81 -2.47 -14.25
N PRO A 151 3.49 -3.49 -14.79
CA PRO A 151 3.36 -4.88 -14.33
C PRO A 151 4.30 -5.27 -13.17
N PHE A 152 5.16 -4.34 -12.70
CA PHE A 152 6.20 -4.60 -11.69
C PHE A 152 6.23 -3.59 -10.54
N CYS A 153 5.35 -2.60 -10.57
CA CYS A 153 5.21 -1.53 -9.58
C CYS A 153 3.81 -0.93 -9.71
N CYS A 154 3.34 -0.23 -8.69
CA CYS A 154 2.03 0.41 -8.68
C CYS A 154 2.21 1.95 -8.77
N PRO A 155 1.82 2.62 -9.87
CA PRO A 155 1.96 4.07 -10.02
C PRO A 155 0.91 4.84 -9.18
N TRP A 156 1.08 4.82 -7.87
CA TRP A 156 0.16 5.39 -6.89
C TRP A 156 -0.05 6.90 -7.04
N GLU A 157 1.04 7.64 -7.30
CA GLU A 157 1.02 9.10 -7.41
C GLU A 157 0.21 9.57 -8.61
N GLN A 158 0.46 8.99 -9.78
CA GLN A 158 -0.29 9.26 -11.01
C GLN A 158 -1.77 8.89 -10.86
N LEU A 159 -2.05 7.73 -10.24
CA LEU A 159 -3.42 7.31 -9.96
C LEU A 159 -4.14 8.29 -9.02
N ALA A 160 -3.48 8.78 -7.97
CA ALA A 160 -4.06 9.76 -7.05
C ALA A 160 -4.28 11.14 -7.72
N GLN A 161 -3.30 11.62 -8.51
CA GLN A 161 -3.40 12.86 -9.28
C GLN A 161 -4.53 12.81 -10.32
N GLU A 162 -4.63 11.72 -11.08
CA GLU A 162 -5.71 11.56 -12.08
C GLU A 162 -7.10 11.53 -11.44
N TRP A 163 -7.25 10.89 -10.28
CA TRP A 163 -8.53 10.89 -9.56
C TRP A 163 -8.85 12.25 -8.91
N GLU A 164 -7.87 12.99 -8.41
CA GLU A 164 -8.03 14.39 -7.95
C GLU A 164 -8.51 15.30 -9.10
N SER A 165 -7.82 15.26 -10.26
CA SER A 165 -8.21 16.04 -11.44
C SER A 165 -9.59 15.64 -11.99
N ARG A 166 -9.98 14.36 -11.90
CA ARG A 166 -11.32 13.89 -12.29
C ARG A 166 -12.43 14.50 -11.42
N VAL A 167 -12.22 14.59 -10.10
CA VAL A 167 -13.20 15.19 -9.18
C VAL A 167 -13.33 16.69 -9.45
N GLN A 168 -12.21 17.40 -9.57
CA GLN A 168 -12.18 18.82 -9.90
C GLN A 168 -12.88 19.12 -11.25
N ALA A 169 -12.62 18.32 -12.29
CA ALA A 169 -13.27 18.45 -13.59
C ALA A 169 -14.78 18.12 -13.58
N GLN A 170 -15.30 17.44 -12.56
CA GLN A 170 -16.74 17.25 -12.34
C GLN A 170 -17.38 18.36 -11.48
N GLU A 171 -16.59 19.28 -10.94
CA GLU A 171 -17.06 20.45 -10.18
C GLU A 171 -17.08 21.73 -11.02
N GLU A 172 -16.33 21.75 -12.14
CA GLU A 172 -16.36 22.79 -13.17
C GLU A 172 -17.32 22.53 -14.37
N PRO A 173 -18.65 22.40 -14.16
CA PRO A 173 -19.60 22.59 -15.27
C PRO A 173 -20.79 23.51 -14.92
N SER A 174 -20.57 24.81 -14.66
CA SER A 174 -21.69 25.79 -14.60
C SER A 174 -21.40 27.25 -15.02
N VAL A 175 -20.23 27.59 -15.58
CA VAL A 175 -19.96 28.93 -16.15
C VAL A 175 -19.76 28.84 -17.67
N ALA A 176 -20.84 28.50 -18.37
CA ALA A 176 -20.92 28.56 -19.83
C ALA A 176 -22.05 29.52 -20.25
N SER A 177 -21.73 30.82 -20.32
CA SER A 177 -22.59 31.84 -20.90
C SER A 177 -22.03 32.30 -22.26
N SER A 178 -22.89 32.35 -23.26
CA SER A 178 -22.57 32.51 -24.69
C SER A 178 -21.84 33.82 -25.05
N PRO A 179 -21.11 33.86 -26.18
CA PRO A 179 -20.58 35.10 -26.73
C PRO A 179 -21.70 36.01 -27.25
N SER A 180 -21.61 37.30 -26.91
CA SER A 180 -22.33 38.40 -27.57
C SER A 180 -21.33 39.55 -27.75
N GLY A 181 -21.36 40.23 -28.89
CA GLY A 181 -20.25 41.07 -29.34
C GLY A 181 -20.42 42.58 -29.09
N GLU A 182 -19.26 43.25 -29.18
CA GLU A 182 -19.04 44.59 -29.73
C GLU A 182 -19.55 45.83 -28.94
N ASP A 183 -18.55 46.61 -28.51
CA ASP A 183 -18.41 48.06 -28.69
C ASP A 183 -19.07 49.13 -27.78
N SER A 184 -18.23 49.65 -26.87
CA SER A 184 -17.59 50.98 -27.00
C SER A 184 -18.06 52.22 -26.17
N ASP A 185 -17.03 52.88 -25.62
CA ASP A 185 -16.87 54.29 -25.19
C ASP A 185 -17.49 54.81 -23.85
N SER A 186 -17.23 56.08 -23.53
CA SER A 186 -16.73 56.47 -22.18
C SER A 186 -17.18 57.84 -21.60
N ARG A 187 -16.66 58.16 -20.39
CA ARG A 187 -16.67 59.44 -19.59
C ARG A 187 -17.72 59.47 -18.45
N ARG A 188 -17.30 59.55 -17.17
CA ARG A 188 -16.96 60.75 -16.34
C ARG A 188 -18.24 61.39 -15.77
N ASP A 189 -18.47 61.63 -14.47
CA ASP A 189 -17.67 62.17 -13.33
C ASP A 189 -18.38 61.74 -11.98
N LYS A 190 -17.98 61.87 -10.68
CA LYS A 190 -16.94 62.58 -9.88
C LYS A 190 -16.58 61.79 -8.58
N LEU A 191 -15.65 62.35 -7.77
CA LEU A 191 -15.29 62.07 -6.35
C LEU A 191 -15.71 63.28 -5.45
N PRO A 192 -15.71 63.30 -4.07
CA PRO A 192 -14.56 63.03 -3.16
C PRO A 192 -14.88 62.34 -1.78
N CYS A 193 -14.06 61.45 -1.18
CA CYS A 193 -12.74 61.53 -0.47
C CYS A 193 -12.84 61.51 1.08
N ALA A 194 -11.82 60.92 1.74
CA ALA A 194 -11.62 60.86 3.20
C ALA A 194 -10.60 61.91 3.70
N PRO A 195 -10.29 61.98 5.02
CA PRO A 195 -8.96 61.51 5.47
C PRO A 195 -8.87 60.95 6.92
N THR A 196 -7.69 60.44 7.28
CA THR A 196 -7.20 60.13 8.66
C THR A 196 -5.99 61.01 9.04
N PRO A 197 -5.74 61.23 10.34
CA PRO A 197 -4.45 60.89 10.99
C PRO A 197 -4.65 60.23 12.38
N GLU A 198 -3.89 59.23 12.86
CA GLU A 198 -2.46 59.11 13.26
C GLU A 198 -2.11 59.42 14.74
N ASN A 199 -1.26 58.53 15.30
CA ASN A 199 -0.21 58.68 16.34
C ASN A 199 -0.38 58.39 17.86
N THR A 200 0.67 57.68 18.34
CA THR A 200 1.34 57.63 19.68
C THR A 200 0.78 56.86 20.90
N ASP A 201 1.65 55.96 21.38
CA ASP A 201 2.11 55.68 22.77
C ASP A 201 1.32 54.83 23.80
N LEU A 202 1.79 53.58 23.93
CA LEU A 202 2.49 52.98 25.09
C LEU A 202 1.88 52.87 26.52
N TRP A 203 2.23 51.72 27.11
CA TRP A 203 2.36 51.36 28.55
C TRP A 203 1.22 50.67 29.31
N SER A 204 1.58 50.17 30.51
CA SER A 204 1.06 48.97 31.17
C SER A 204 0.97 49.11 32.69
N ASP A 205 0.17 48.27 33.34
CA ASP A 205 0.41 47.57 34.63
C ASP A 205 -0.74 46.53 34.83
N GLU A 206 -0.62 45.32 35.39
CA GLU A 206 0.15 44.67 36.49
C GLU A 206 -0.62 44.50 37.81
N GLY A 207 -0.39 43.37 38.49
CA GLY A 207 -1.08 42.91 39.72
C GLY A 207 -2.47 42.28 39.49
N GLY A 208 -2.91 41.21 40.16
CA GLY A 208 -2.35 40.43 41.29
C GLY A 208 -3.46 40.13 42.33
N THR A 209 -3.51 39.04 43.11
CA THR A 209 -2.62 37.86 43.29
C THR A 209 -3.39 36.75 44.07
N SER A 210 -2.94 35.47 44.03
CA SER A 210 -3.18 34.41 45.07
C SER A 210 -4.56 33.69 45.11
N LEU A 211 -4.73 32.43 45.58
CA LEU A 211 -3.81 31.31 45.94
C LEU A 211 -4.58 29.96 46.08
N SER A 212 -3.87 28.82 45.97
CA SER A 212 -4.20 27.45 46.49
C SER A 212 -5.43 26.67 45.94
N SER A 213 -5.49 25.32 45.86
CA SER A 213 -4.46 24.24 45.75
C SER A 213 -5.11 22.84 45.62
N CYS A 214 -4.62 21.98 44.71
CA CYS A 214 -4.79 20.49 44.63
C CYS A 214 -6.24 19.94 44.45
N SER A 215 -6.52 18.75 43.91
CA SER A 215 -5.86 17.74 43.03
C SER A 215 -6.97 16.72 42.59
N GLU A 216 -6.83 15.70 41.72
CA GLU A 216 -5.74 15.03 40.98
C GLU A 216 -6.22 14.64 39.55
N PRO A 217 -5.34 14.41 38.56
CA PRO A 217 -5.72 13.87 37.25
C PRO A 217 -5.55 12.34 37.14
N ARG A 218 -6.45 11.67 36.39
CA ARG A 218 -6.24 10.28 35.93
C ARG A 218 -5.53 10.29 34.58
N GLU A 219 -4.39 9.61 34.47
CA GLU A 219 -3.63 9.56 33.21
C GLU A 219 -4.34 8.77 32.12
N ALA A 220 -4.57 9.44 30.98
CA ALA A 220 -4.76 8.79 29.68
C ALA A 220 -3.47 9.00 28.88
N MET A 221 -2.90 7.93 28.31
CA MET A 221 -1.70 8.04 27.48
C MET A 221 -2.05 8.44 26.05
N ASP A 222 -2.04 9.74 25.78
CA ASP A 222 -1.87 10.27 24.43
C ASP A 222 -0.38 10.33 24.09
N THR A 223 0.03 9.70 22.98
CA THR A 223 1.42 9.64 22.52
C THR A 223 1.69 10.64 21.39
N GLU A 224 1.82 11.92 21.75
CA GLU A 224 2.51 12.90 20.92
C GLU A 224 4.01 12.92 21.24
N CYS A 225 4.87 12.76 20.23
CA CYS A 225 6.31 12.76 20.39
C CYS A 225 6.88 14.18 20.25
N PRO A 226 7.63 14.72 21.23
CA PRO A 226 8.34 15.99 21.08
C PRO A 226 9.49 15.88 20.06
N ALA A 227 9.80 16.99 19.39
CA ALA A 227 10.68 17.01 18.21
C ALA A 227 12.14 17.42 18.49
N ARG A 228 13.02 17.09 17.52
CA ARG A 228 14.47 17.41 17.40
C ARG A 228 15.35 16.55 18.32
N VAL A 229 16.35 15.83 17.79
CA VAL A 229 17.62 16.35 17.22
C VAL A 229 18.10 15.54 16.00
N GLY A 230 18.68 16.23 15.01
CA GLY A 230 19.85 15.74 14.26
C GLY A 230 19.68 14.59 13.26
N THR A 231 19.03 14.82 12.12
CA THR A 231 19.42 14.19 10.84
C THR A 231 19.11 15.18 9.72
N GLU A 232 20.06 15.41 8.82
CA GLU A 232 19.90 16.38 7.73
C GLU A 232 18.95 15.85 6.66
N TRP A 233 17.74 16.40 6.62
CA TRP A 233 16.80 16.16 5.53
C TRP A 233 17.28 16.96 4.32
N VAL A 234 17.88 16.28 3.34
CA VAL A 234 18.17 16.89 2.03
C VAL A 234 16.85 17.18 1.33
N ALA A 235 16.35 18.39 1.54
CA ALA A 235 15.12 18.86 0.92
C ALA A 235 15.38 19.15 -0.56
N CYS A 236 14.93 18.26 -1.44
CA CYS A 236 14.63 18.67 -2.81
C CYS A 236 13.52 19.71 -2.76
N GLN A 237 13.89 20.97 -3.01
CA GLN A 237 12.94 22.06 -3.18
C GLN A 237 12.23 21.87 -4.52
N ASP A 238 10.97 21.43 -4.51
CA ASP A 238 9.93 21.88 -5.43
C ASP A 238 8.55 21.29 -5.11
N ALA A 239 7.52 21.86 -5.73
CA ALA A 239 6.10 21.46 -5.73
C ALA A 239 5.32 21.59 -4.39
N THR A 240 4.63 22.73 -4.24
CA THR A 240 3.58 22.99 -3.22
C THR A 240 2.31 22.19 -3.48
N GLY A 241 2.39 20.86 -3.46
CA GLY A 241 1.27 19.93 -3.64
C GLY A 241 1.14 18.96 -2.48
N SER A 242 -0.08 18.52 -2.17
CA SER A 242 -0.29 17.49 -1.15
C SER A 242 0.43 16.19 -1.53
N LEU A 243 1.20 15.64 -0.58
CA LEU A 243 1.89 14.36 -0.76
C LEU A 243 0.89 13.20 -0.69
N LEU A 244 1.23 12.08 -1.35
CA LEU A 244 0.48 10.83 -1.25
C LEU A 244 0.39 10.39 0.22
N CYS A 245 -0.82 10.12 0.72
CA CYS A 245 -1.03 9.74 2.11
C CYS A 245 -1.89 8.48 2.26
N VAL A 246 -1.64 7.67 3.29
CA VAL A 246 -2.46 6.49 3.60
C VAL A 246 -3.40 6.79 4.77
N LEU A 247 -4.71 6.64 4.55
CA LEU A 247 -5.74 6.92 5.55
C LEU A 247 -5.75 5.83 6.63
N ARG A 248 -5.12 6.09 7.77
CA ARG A 248 -5.03 5.17 8.93
C ARG A 248 -6.04 5.47 10.06
N SER A 249 -6.86 6.52 9.93
CA SER A 249 -7.79 6.95 10.98
C SER A 249 -8.94 5.95 11.19
N ARG A 250 -8.99 5.32 12.38
CA ARG A 250 -10.04 4.35 12.75
C ARG A 250 -11.46 4.93 12.82
N LYS A 251 -11.63 6.25 12.84
CA LYS A 251 -12.96 6.90 12.75
C LYS A 251 -13.47 6.81 11.31
N TRP A 252 -12.70 7.36 10.36
CA TRP A 252 -13.03 7.36 8.93
C TRP A 252 -13.08 5.95 8.33
N LEU A 253 -12.14 5.07 8.69
CA LEU A 253 -12.14 3.68 8.21
C LEU A 253 -13.42 2.91 8.61
N LYS A 254 -14.02 3.19 9.77
CA LYS A 254 -15.30 2.58 10.16
C LYS A 254 -16.47 3.03 9.27
N GLN A 255 -16.51 4.31 8.88
CA GLN A 255 -17.56 4.84 8.00
C GLN A 255 -17.38 4.34 6.55
N LEU A 256 -16.14 4.24 6.08
CA LEU A 256 -15.85 3.58 4.80
C LEU A 256 -16.26 2.08 4.84
N SER A 257 -16.05 1.40 5.96
CA SER A 257 -16.46 0.00 6.14
C SER A 257 -17.99 -0.16 6.16
N THR A 258 -18.77 0.77 6.74
CA THR A 258 -20.24 0.73 6.67
C THR A 258 -20.77 1.03 5.26
N TRP A 259 -20.14 1.93 4.50
CA TRP A 259 -20.54 2.23 3.12
C TRP A 259 -20.14 1.15 2.10
N CYS A 260 -19.00 0.48 2.29
CA CYS A 260 -18.57 -0.69 1.51
C CYS A 260 -19.34 -1.97 1.87
N GLY A 261 -20.03 -2.00 3.01
CA GLY A 261 -20.81 -3.14 3.46
C GLY A 261 -22.02 -3.41 2.56
N PRO A 262 -22.36 -4.69 2.27
CA PRO A 262 -23.52 -4.99 1.44
C PRO A 262 -24.82 -4.59 2.16
N SER A 263 -25.64 -3.73 1.54
CA SER A 263 -26.92 -3.29 2.13
C SER A 263 -28.00 -4.40 2.18
N SER A 264 -27.66 -5.62 1.78
CA SER A 264 -28.58 -6.75 1.58
C SER A 264 -28.96 -7.44 2.89
N ARG A 265 -29.80 -6.73 3.67
CA ARG A 265 -31.06 -7.15 4.33
C ARG A 265 -31.33 -8.64 4.63
N ASP A 266 -30.35 -9.48 4.92
CA ASP A 266 -30.60 -10.83 5.42
C ASP A 266 -31.18 -10.73 6.84
N LYS A 267 -32.46 -11.06 6.97
CA LYS A 267 -33.30 -10.82 8.16
C LYS A 267 -32.83 -11.56 9.42
N ARG A 268 -31.87 -12.48 9.30
CA ARG A 268 -31.24 -13.19 10.42
C ARG A 268 -30.01 -12.45 10.98
N ALA A 269 -29.21 -11.79 10.14
CA ALA A 269 -28.06 -11.00 10.58
C ALA A 269 -28.49 -9.66 11.19
N ALA A 270 -29.47 -8.99 10.58
CA ALA A 270 -30.00 -7.70 11.02
C ALA A 270 -30.65 -7.72 12.43
N ARG A 271 -30.88 -8.91 13.02
CA ARG A 271 -31.36 -9.06 14.42
C ARG A 271 -30.25 -9.01 15.48
N ARG A 272 -28.96 -8.94 15.10
CA ARG A 272 -27.83 -8.91 16.04
C ARG A 272 -27.00 -7.62 16.03
N ALA A 273 -27.23 -6.75 15.06
CA ALA A 273 -26.61 -5.42 15.01
C ALA A 273 -27.69 -4.35 15.22
N SER A 274 -27.86 -3.89 16.46
CA SER A 274 -28.68 -2.72 16.81
C SER A 274 -27.95 -1.41 16.48
N GLY A 275 -27.38 -1.32 15.28
CA GLY A 275 -26.69 -0.15 14.74
C GLY A 275 -27.47 0.37 13.55
N SER A 276 -27.66 1.69 13.49
CA SER A 276 -28.30 2.36 12.35
C SER A 276 -27.58 2.02 11.05
N GLY A 277 -28.32 1.52 10.06
CA GLY A 277 -27.87 1.57 8.67
C GLY A 277 -27.84 3.04 8.26
N GLU A 278 -26.66 3.65 8.25
CA GLU A 278 -26.49 4.99 7.71
C GLU A 278 -26.96 5.03 6.24
N PRO A 279 -27.47 6.19 5.77
CA PRO A 279 -27.82 6.36 4.37
C PRO A 279 -26.61 6.16 3.44
N ALA A 280 -26.87 6.13 2.13
CA ALA A 280 -25.82 6.13 1.12
C ALA A 280 -24.79 7.25 1.38
N PRO A 281 -23.50 7.05 1.01
CA PRO A 281 -22.50 8.11 1.03
C PRO A 281 -23.01 9.29 0.19
N THR A 282 -23.52 10.29 0.89
CA THR A 282 -24.12 11.48 0.31
C THR A 282 -23.00 12.47 0.06
N ARG A 283 -22.95 13.13 -1.10
CA ARG A 283 -21.80 13.96 -1.51
C ARG A 283 -21.31 14.90 -0.40
N ALA A 284 -22.23 15.58 0.30
CA ALA A 284 -21.93 16.46 1.44
C ALA A 284 -21.24 15.79 2.65
N ALA A 285 -21.46 14.49 2.89
CA ALA A 285 -20.74 13.73 3.92
C ALA A 285 -19.34 13.29 3.47
N CYS A 286 -19.09 13.27 2.15
CA CYS A 286 -17.80 12.93 1.56
C CYS A 286 -16.88 14.16 1.43
N LEU A 287 -17.42 15.36 1.17
CA LEU A 287 -16.64 16.59 0.95
C LEU A 287 -15.56 16.86 2.03
N PRO A 288 -15.85 16.81 3.35
CA PRO A 288 -14.84 17.11 4.39
C PRO A 288 -13.69 16.09 4.45
N LEU A 289 -13.88 14.92 3.83
CA LEU A 289 -12.85 13.88 3.71
C LEU A 289 -12.01 14.07 2.43
N LEU A 290 -12.66 14.51 1.35
CA LEU A 290 -12.02 14.81 0.06
C LEU A 290 -11.15 16.08 0.15
N GLU A 291 -11.70 17.18 0.68
CA GLU A 291 -10.99 18.44 0.90
C GLU A 291 -9.75 18.27 1.78
N ARG A 292 -9.88 17.46 2.84
CA ARG A 292 -8.79 17.22 3.80
C ARG A 292 -7.74 16.22 3.29
N PHE A 293 -8.11 15.31 2.40
CA PHE A 293 -7.25 14.22 1.94
C PHE A 293 -7.43 13.92 0.43
N PRO A 294 -7.17 14.87 -0.48
CA PRO A 294 -7.47 14.72 -1.91
C PRO A 294 -6.67 13.59 -2.57
N ARG A 295 -5.46 13.31 -2.06
CA ARG A 295 -4.57 12.23 -2.52
C ARG A 295 -4.42 11.10 -1.48
N ALA A 296 -5.51 10.75 -0.80
CA ALA A 296 -5.53 9.60 0.10
C ALA A 296 -5.67 8.26 -0.64
N LEU A 297 -4.88 7.30 -0.17
CA LEU A 297 -5.10 5.87 -0.40
C LEU A 297 -5.75 5.22 0.83
N VAL A 298 -6.69 4.32 0.57
CA VAL A 298 -7.30 3.44 1.58
C VAL A 298 -6.80 2.03 1.34
N TRP A 299 -6.27 1.38 2.37
CA TRP A 299 -5.94 -0.05 2.30
C TRP A 299 -7.25 -0.86 2.37
N VAL A 300 -7.38 -1.87 1.51
CA VAL A 300 -8.59 -2.69 1.38
C VAL A 300 -8.24 -4.16 1.29
N SER A 301 -9.06 -4.99 1.92
CA SER A 301 -9.07 -6.42 1.65
C SER A 301 -10.09 -6.76 0.57
N LEU A 302 -9.74 -7.70 -0.29
CA LEU A 302 -10.53 -8.16 -1.42
C LEU A 302 -10.75 -9.66 -1.32
N ALA A 303 -12.02 -10.09 -1.28
CA ALA A 303 -12.39 -11.50 -1.38
C ALA A 303 -13.03 -11.78 -2.74
N LEU A 304 -12.46 -12.70 -3.54
CA LEU A 304 -13.06 -13.12 -4.81
C LEU A 304 -14.38 -13.88 -4.57
N LEU A 305 -15.44 -13.55 -5.32
CA LEU A 305 -16.74 -14.22 -5.19
C LEU A 305 -16.75 -15.66 -5.73
N ARG A 306 -15.86 -15.95 -6.67
CA ARG A 306 -15.80 -17.21 -7.44
C ARG A 306 -14.33 -17.65 -7.61
N LYS A 307 -14.13 -18.85 -8.17
CA LYS A 307 -12.80 -19.47 -8.33
C LYS A 307 -11.82 -18.52 -9.04
N GLY A 308 -10.68 -18.30 -8.40
CA GLY A 308 -9.54 -17.54 -8.91
C GLY A 308 -8.47 -17.39 -7.84
N SER A 309 -7.25 -17.07 -8.27
CA SER A 309 -6.14 -16.63 -7.43
C SER A 309 -5.78 -15.20 -7.88
N PRO A 310 -5.85 -14.19 -7.00
CA PRO A 310 -5.35 -12.86 -7.32
C PRO A 310 -3.81 -12.91 -7.42
N GLU A 311 -3.22 -12.11 -8.31
CA GLU A 311 -1.76 -11.97 -8.44
C GLU A 311 -1.28 -10.66 -7.80
N PRO A 312 -0.04 -10.56 -7.28
CA PRO A 312 0.58 -9.27 -6.95
C PRO A 312 0.58 -8.32 -8.15
N HIS A 313 0.38 -7.02 -7.92
CA HIS A 313 0.17 -5.98 -8.94
C HIS A 313 -1.10 -6.19 -9.80
N SER A 314 -2.09 -6.97 -9.32
CA SER A 314 -3.43 -6.99 -9.94
C SER A 314 -4.09 -5.62 -9.83
N MET A 315 -4.78 -5.23 -10.90
CA MET A 315 -5.52 -3.98 -11.03
C MET A 315 -6.93 -4.13 -10.50
N ILE A 316 -7.35 -3.19 -9.64
CA ILE A 316 -8.70 -3.07 -9.08
C ILE A 316 -9.45 -2.06 -9.96
N CYS A 317 -10.54 -2.47 -10.58
CA CYS A 317 -11.30 -1.69 -11.55
C CYS A 317 -12.78 -1.54 -11.14
N VAL A 318 -13.35 -0.40 -11.51
CA VAL A 318 -14.77 -0.09 -11.33
C VAL A 318 -15.61 -0.95 -12.31
N PRO A 319 -16.64 -1.67 -11.83
CA PRO A 319 -17.58 -2.39 -12.68
C PRO A 319 -18.57 -1.45 -13.38
N THR A 320 -19.03 -1.83 -14.56
CA THR A 320 -20.09 -1.11 -15.29
C THR A 320 -21.49 -1.66 -14.97
N GLU A 321 -22.54 -0.93 -15.35
CA GLU A 321 -23.93 -1.43 -15.23
C GLU A 321 -24.15 -2.74 -16.00
N GLU A 322 -23.51 -2.93 -17.16
CA GLU A 322 -23.54 -4.20 -17.89
C GLU A 322 -22.98 -5.36 -17.07
N ASP A 323 -21.91 -5.13 -16.32
CA ASP A 323 -21.24 -6.17 -15.53
C ASP A 323 -22.14 -6.65 -14.39
N PHE A 324 -22.86 -5.72 -13.74
CA PHE A 324 -23.89 -6.03 -12.76
C PHE A 324 -25.08 -6.78 -13.38
N LEU A 325 -25.62 -6.30 -14.51
CA LEU A 325 -26.74 -6.95 -15.19
C LEU A 325 -26.41 -8.39 -15.60
N ARG A 326 -25.21 -8.65 -16.13
CA ARG A 326 -24.74 -10.01 -16.46
C ARG A 326 -24.58 -10.89 -15.23
N LEU A 327 -24.04 -10.36 -14.12
CA LEU A 327 -23.88 -11.11 -12.87
C LEU A 327 -25.23 -11.47 -12.21
N ARG A 328 -26.27 -10.64 -12.40
CA ARG A 328 -27.65 -10.95 -11.97
C ARG A 328 -28.32 -12.00 -12.87
N GLN A 329 -27.98 -12.04 -14.15
CA GLN A 329 -28.50 -13.02 -15.11
C GLN A 329 -27.86 -14.41 -14.95
N ASP A 330 -26.52 -14.47 -14.80
CA ASP A 330 -25.78 -15.71 -14.58
C ASP A 330 -24.90 -15.63 -13.33
N GLN A 331 -25.24 -16.42 -12.31
CA GLN A 331 -24.46 -16.51 -11.07
C GLN A 331 -23.09 -17.18 -11.25
N LEU A 332 -22.85 -17.89 -12.36
CA LEU A 332 -21.56 -18.49 -12.71
C LEU A 332 -20.68 -17.53 -13.53
N TYR A 333 -21.19 -16.35 -13.89
CA TYR A 333 -20.48 -15.36 -14.69
C TYR A 333 -19.18 -14.95 -14.00
N CYS A 334 -18.06 -15.28 -14.64
CA CYS A 334 -16.74 -15.01 -14.09
C CYS A 334 -16.32 -13.53 -14.18
N GLY A 335 -17.05 -12.70 -14.93
CA GLY A 335 -16.67 -11.34 -15.31
C GLY A 335 -16.30 -11.23 -16.80
N PRO A 336 -16.17 -10.00 -17.33
CA PRO A 336 -15.83 -9.77 -18.73
C PRO A 336 -14.36 -10.06 -19.06
N GLN A 337 -14.05 -10.11 -20.36
CA GLN A 337 -12.69 -10.09 -20.88
C GLN A 337 -12.34 -8.69 -21.41
N GLU A 338 -11.09 -8.26 -21.20
CA GLU A 338 -10.56 -7.04 -21.79
C GLU A 338 -10.24 -7.21 -23.29
N SER A 339 -10.45 -6.14 -24.04
CA SER A 339 -10.06 -6.02 -25.45
C SER A 339 -8.52 -6.11 -25.63
N LYS A 340 -8.07 -6.48 -26.83
CA LYS A 340 -6.64 -6.59 -27.13
C LYS A 340 -6.10 -5.23 -27.56
N HIS A 341 -5.29 -4.63 -26.71
CA HIS A 341 -4.66 -3.33 -26.93
C HIS A 341 -3.63 -3.37 -28.08
N SER A 342 -3.46 -2.24 -28.76
CA SER A 342 -2.46 -2.10 -29.84
C SER A 342 -1.05 -1.99 -29.26
N ASP A 343 -0.04 -2.40 -30.02
CA ASP A 343 1.36 -2.45 -29.58
C ASP A 343 2.21 -1.58 -30.51
N PRO A 344 2.31 -0.25 -30.25
CA PRO A 344 3.04 0.68 -31.12
C PRO A 344 4.55 0.37 -31.11
N PHE A 345 5.08 0.02 -29.94
CA PHE A 345 6.51 -0.25 -29.71
C PHE A 345 7.02 -1.46 -30.50
N LYS A 346 6.18 -2.45 -30.81
CA LYS A 346 6.57 -3.60 -31.66
C LYS A 346 7.19 -3.18 -33.00
N SER A 347 6.67 -2.13 -33.62
CA SER A 347 7.19 -1.63 -34.91
C SER A 347 8.57 -0.97 -34.73
N GLU A 348 8.73 -0.15 -33.69
CA GLU A 348 9.97 0.58 -33.43
C GLU A 348 11.09 -0.35 -32.95
N ILE A 349 10.78 -1.33 -32.09
CA ILE A 349 11.72 -2.38 -31.67
C ILE A 349 12.21 -3.21 -32.87
N ARG A 350 11.39 -3.37 -33.92
CA ARG A 350 11.83 -4.00 -35.17
C ARG A 350 12.84 -3.11 -35.91
N LYS A 351 12.51 -1.82 -36.14
CA LYS A 351 13.43 -0.86 -36.77
C LYS A 351 14.77 -0.76 -36.03
N GLN A 352 14.74 -0.68 -34.70
CA GLN A 352 15.95 -0.63 -33.87
C GLN A 352 16.81 -1.88 -33.99
N LYS A 353 16.22 -3.08 -34.12
CA LYS A 353 16.96 -4.33 -34.36
C LYS A 353 17.55 -4.39 -35.77
N GLU A 354 16.83 -3.86 -36.76
CA GLU A 354 17.31 -3.78 -38.15
C GLU A 354 18.47 -2.77 -38.28
N ARG A 355 18.37 -1.58 -37.67
CA ARG A 355 19.47 -0.60 -37.54
C ARG A 355 20.71 -1.21 -36.87
N LYS A 356 20.55 -1.80 -35.67
CA LYS A 356 21.64 -2.49 -34.94
C LYS A 356 22.25 -3.70 -35.67
N LYS A 357 21.57 -4.24 -36.69
CA LYS A 357 22.11 -5.28 -37.59
C LYS A 357 22.90 -4.69 -38.76
N VAL A 358 22.57 -3.48 -39.22
CA VAL A 358 23.33 -2.71 -40.23
C VAL A 358 24.61 -2.14 -39.61
N GLU A 359 24.52 -1.49 -38.45
CA GLU A 359 25.66 -0.97 -37.68
C GLU A 359 26.70 -2.07 -37.42
N LYS A 360 26.25 -3.26 -36.97
CA LYS A 360 27.12 -4.44 -36.75
C LYS A 360 27.66 -5.09 -38.02
N ARG A 361 27.19 -4.71 -39.21
CA ARG A 361 27.81 -5.09 -40.50
C ARG A 361 28.85 -4.07 -40.92
N GLN A 362 28.54 -2.79 -40.82
CA GLN A 362 29.47 -1.69 -41.12
C GLN A 362 30.74 -1.78 -40.24
N ASN A 363 30.59 -1.93 -38.91
CA ASN A 363 31.73 -2.14 -37.99
C ASN A 363 32.47 -3.49 -38.19
N LYS A 364 32.00 -4.38 -39.07
CA LYS A 364 32.71 -5.60 -39.48
C LYS A 364 33.33 -5.50 -40.88
N GLN A 365 33.08 -4.42 -41.61
CA GLN A 365 33.58 -4.19 -42.97
C GLN A 365 34.65 -3.08 -43.02
N ALA A 366 35.03 -2.51 -41.87
CA ALA A 366 36.13 -1.56 -41.73
C ALA A 366 37.31 -2.20 -40.95
N PRO A 367 38.24 -2.90 -41.63
CA PRO A 367 39.50 -3.32 -41.04
C PRO A 367 40.56 -2.19 -41.11
N THR A 368 41.24 -1.98 -39.98
CA THR A 368 42.50 -1.22 -39.84
C THR A 368 42.40 0.32 -39.91
N GLU A 369 43.40 0.99 -39.33
CA GLU A 369 43.66 2.45 -39.31
C GLU A 369 42.60 3.38 -38.70
N ARG A 370 42.42 3.28 -37.38
CA ARG A 370 42.37 4.45 -36.47
C ARG A 370 42.96 4.12 -35.10
N GLU A 371 44.26 4.37 -34.94
CA GLU A 371 44.82 4.63 -33.61
C GLU A 371 44.44 6.06 -33.16
N GLY A 372 44.41 6.31 -31.86
CA GLY A 372 44.39 7.68 -31.30
C GLY A 372 43.07 8.45 -31.41
N LEU A 373 42.08 8.12 -30.58
CA LEU A 373 41.34 9.08 -29.73
C LEU A 373 40.36 8.36 -28.81
N ALA A 374 40.42 8.66 -27.51
CA ALA A 374 39.68 7.92 -26.49
C ALA A 374 38.29 8.54 -26.20
N GLY A 375 37.32 7.67 -25.89
CA GLY A 375 36.34 7.96 -24.84
C GLY A 375 35.34 9.09 -25.05
N GLY A 376 34.81 9.31 -26.27
CA GLY A 376 33.57 10.07 -26.41
C GLY A 376 32.42 9.38 -25.63
N PRO A 377 31.67 10.09 -24.76
CA PRO A 377 30.61 9.46 -23.97
C PRO A 377 29.47 8.96 -24.88
N PRO A 378 28.81 7.83 -24.56
CA PRO A 378 27.69 7.34 -25.35
C PRO A 378 26.54 8.34 -25.35
N ALA A 379 26.08 8.74 -26.53
CA ALA A 379 25.06 9.77 -26.71
C ALA A 379 23.77 9.46 -25.91
N ALA A 380 23.21 10.50 -25.29
CA ALA A 380 22.16 10.37 -24.29
C ALA A 380 20.84 9.78 -24.81
N GLY A 381 20.04 9.25 -23.87
CA GLY A 381 18.57 9.23 -23.97
C GLY A 381 17.90 8.00 -24.59
N HIS A 382 18.60 7.13 -25.33
CA HIS A 382 17.96 5.97 -25.97
C HIS A 382 17.68 4.81 -24.99
N GLN A 383 16.60 4.94 -24.21
CA GLN A 383 16.10 3.88 -23.33
C GLN A 383 15.88 2.55 -24.11
N ALA A 384 16.30 1.43 -23.51
CA ALA A 384 16.29 0.13 -24.16
C ALA A 384 14.88 -0.49 -24.23
N LEU A 385 14.11 -0.10 -25.26
CA LEU A 385 12.75 -0.57 -25.53
C LEU A 385 12.65 -2.10 -25.42
N THR A 386 11.90 -2.58 -24.42
CA THR A 386 11.82 -3.99 -24.07
C THR A 386 10.47 -4.55 -24.52
N LEU A 387 10.47 -5.39 -25.56
CA LEU A 387 9.24 -5.88 -26.21
C LEU A 387 8.23 -6.47 -25.22
N GLY A 388 7.03 -5.91 -25.20
CA GLY A 388 5.95 -6.30 -24.29
C GLY A 388 5.87 -5.50 -22.99
N LEU A 389 6.69 -4.45 -22.84
CA LEU A 389 6.56 -3.42 -21.80
C LEU A 389 6.33 -2.04 -22.44
N TRP A 390 5.70 -1.15 -21.69
CA TRP A 390 5.67 0.27 -21.98
C TRP A 390 7.06 0.91 -21.81
N SER A 391 7.26 2.09 -22.40
CA SER A 391 8.53 2.83 -22.34
C SER A 391 8.26 4.31 -22.59
N GLY A 392 8.99 5.20 -21.90
CA GLY A 392 8.59 6.61 -21.75
C GLY A 392 7.61 6.82 -20.58
N PRO A 393 7.01 8.01 -20.44
CA PRO A 393 5.96 8.26 -19.44
C PRO A 393 4.74 7.36 -19.70
N LEU A 394 4.02 7.00 -18.63
CA LEU A 394 2.77 6.25 -18.76
C LEU A 394 1.66 7.18 -19.29
N PRO A 395 0.76 6.68 -20.17
CA PRO A 395 -0.51 7.36 -20.45
C PRO A 395 -1.45 7.27 -19.24
N GLY A 396 -2.54 8.04 -19.25
CA GLY A 396 -3.53 8.11 -18.17
C GLY A 396 -3.94 6.73 -17.64
N VAL A 397 -3.49 6.42 -16.43
CA VAL A 397 -3.56 5.10 -15.79
C VAL A 397 -5.02 4.72 -15.49
N THR A 398 -5.86 5.71 -15.19
CA THR A 398 -7.28 5.53 -14.87
C THR A 398 -8.15 5.23 -16.09
N SER A 399 -7.79 5.71 -17.28
CA SER A 399 -8.58 5.60 -18.52
C SER A 399 -8.01 4.63 -19.57
N HIS A 400 -6.82 4.06 -19.34
CA HIS A 400 -6.15 3.19 -20.32
C HIS A 400 -6.91 1.89 -20.67
N CYS A 401 -7.73 1.37 -19.76
CA CYS A 401 -8.49 0.13 -19.96
C CYS A 401 -9.98 0.44 -20.16
N SER A 402 -10.71 -0.54 -20.68
CA SER A 402 -12.17 -0.44 -20.91
C SER A 402 -12.99 -0.33 -19.61
N ARG A 403 -12.35 -0.46 -18.45
CA ARG A 403 -12.91 -0.25 -17.10
C ARG A 403 -11.97 0.67 -16.32
N VAL A 404 -12.54 1.65 -15.63
CA VAL A 404 -11.77 2.67 -14.89
C VAL A 404 -10.96 2.03 -13.77
N LEU A 405 -9.69 2.39 -13.64
CA LEU A 405 -8.81 1.87 -12.59
C LEU A 405 -9.01 2.62 -11.26
N LEU A 406 -9.30 1.87 -10.20
CA LEU A 406 -9.54 2.34 -8.83
C LEU A 406 -8.30 2.17 -7.92
N GLY A 407 -7.47 1.15 -8.18
CA GLY A 407 -6.31 0.84 -7.34
C GLY A 407 -5.52 -0.39 -7.76
N PHE A 408 -4.62 -0.86 -6.90
CA PHE A 408 -3.78 -2.03 -7.14
C PHE A 408 -3.66 -2.94 -5.89
N VAL A 409 -3.40 -4.22 -6.15
CA VAL A 409 -3.09 -5.25 -5.14
C VAL A 409 -1.59 -5.31 -4.87
N THR A 410 -1.18 -5.19 -3.60
CA THR A 410 0.20 -5.47 -3.18
C THR A 410 0.40 -6.97 -2.95
N GLN A 411 -0.49 -7.60 -2.16
CA GLN A 411 -0.44 -9.02 -1.82
C GLN A 411 -1.67 -9.75 -2.33
N GLY A 412 -1.48 -10.81 -3.11
CA GLY A 412 -2.58 -11.64 -3.62
C GLY A 412 -2.15 -13.10 -3.77
N ASP A 413 -2.94 -14.01 -3.22
CA ASP A 413 -2.81 -15.46 -3.39
C ASP A 413 -4.14 -16.17 -3.01
N PHE A 414 -4.18 -17.49 -3.09
CA PHE A 414 -5.26 -18.31 -2.55
C PHE A 414 -5.13 -18.47 -1.02
N SER A 415 -6.19 -18.10 -0.30
CA SER A 415 -6.27 -18.23 1.15
C SER A 415 -6.85 -19.58 1.55
N MET A 416 -5.99 -20.47 2.06
CA MET A 416 -6.44 -21.74 2.64
C MET A 416 -7.39 -21.55 3.83
N ALA A 417 -7.31 -20.39 4.52
CA ALA A 417 -8.16 -20.05 5.66
C ALA A 417 -9.53 -19.45 5.27
N VAL A 418 -9.86 -19.33 3.97
CA VAL A 418 -11.25 -19.15 3.46
C VAL A 418 -11.65 -20.29 2.51
N GLY A 419 -10.70 -20.85 1.77
CA GLY A 419 -10.98 -21.68 0.59
C GLY A 419 -11.23 -20.85 -0.67
N GLY A 420 -10.71 -19.62 -0.75
CA GLY A 420 -10.91 -18.69 -1.87
C GLY A 420 -9.72 -17.74 -2.05
N GLY A 421 -9.69 -17.02 -3.17
CA GLY A 421 -8.68 -15.99 -3.42
C GLY A 421 -8.89 -14.77 -2.53
N GLU A 422 -7.91 -14.44 -1.69
CA GLU A 422 -7.88 -13.22 -0.88
C GLU A 422 -6.71 -12.32 -1.34
N ALA A 423 -6.99 -11.04 -1.48
CA ALA A 423 -5.98 -10.02 -1.75
C ALA A 423 -6.04 -8.87 -0.73
N LEU A 424 -4.93 -8.16 -0.64
CA LEU A 424 -4.74 -6.92 0.07
C LEU A 424 -4.18 -5.90 -0.93
N GLY A 425 -4.74 -4.70 -0.95
CA GLY A 425 -4.33 -3.66 -1.87
C GLY A 425 -4.67 -2.27 -1.36
N PHE A 426 -4.42 -1.27 -2.19
CA PHE A 426 -4.78 0.11 -1.92
C PHE A 426 -5.63 0.65 -3.07
N VAL A 427 -6.64 1.44 -2.74
CA VAL A 427 -7.52 2.15 -3.67
C VAL A 427 -7.47 3.64 -3.39
N SER A 428 -7.70 4.46 -4.41
CA SER A 428 -7.85 5.90 -4.19
C SER A 428 -9.15 6.19 -3.45
N LEU A 429 -9.09 7.06 -2.44
CA LEU A 429 -10.25 7.45 -1.64
C LEU A 429 -11.33 8.14 -2.50
N THR A 430 -10.90 9.09 -3.33
CA THR A 430 -11.72 9.82 -4.31
C THR A 430 -12.49 8.85 -5.21
N GLY A 431 -11.79 7.93 -5.88
CA GLY A 431 -12.42 6.92 -6.75
C GLY A 431 -13.28 5.90 -6.00
N LEU A 432 -12.97 5.57 -4.75
CA LEU A 432 -13.79 4.68 -3.93
C LEU A 432 -15.14 5.33 -3.60
N LEU A 433 -15.13 6.62 -3.30
CA LEU A 433 -16.35 7.37 -2.98
C LEU A 433 -17.22 7.60 -4.22
N ASP A 434 -16.64 8.03 -5.35
CA ASP A 434 -17.30 8.13 -6.66
C ASP A 434 -18.01 6.82 -7.06
N MET A 435 -17.29 5.69 -6.93
CA MET A 435 -17.84 4.35 -7.13
C MET A 435 -19.01 4.06 -6.18
N LEU A 436 -18.90 4.34 -4.88
CA LEU A 436 -19.96 4.02 -3.90
C LEU A 436 -21.21 4.90 -4.03
N SER A 437 -21.08 6.14 -4.52
CA SER A 437 -22.22 6.99 -4.90
C SER A 437 -22.92 6.49 -6.17
N THR A 438 -22.16 6.00 -7.15
CA THR A 438 -22.69 5.51 -8.43
C THR A 438 -23.27 4.09 -8.32
N GLN A 439 -22.74 3.24 -7.42
CA GLN A 439 -23.17 1.85 -7.28
C GLN A 439 -24.58 1.69 -6.67
N PRO A 440 -25.42 0.79 -7.22
CA PRO A 440 -26.71 0.44 -6.62
C PRO A 440 -26.49 -0.24 -5.26
N ALA A 441 -27.31 0.14 -4.26
CA ALA A 441 -27.08 -0.21 -2.85
C ALA A 441 -26.84 -1.72 -2.58
N ALA A 442 -27.53 -2.59 -3.31
CA ALA A 442 -27.44 -4.05 -3.16
C ALA A 442 -26.07 -4.65 -3.54
N GLU A 443 -25.29 -3.96 -4.37
CA GLU A 443 -24.02 -4.44 -4.94
C GLU A 443 -22.83 -3.55 -4.54
N ARG A 444 -23.01 -2.69 -3.53
CA ARG A 444 -21.93 -1.86 -2.98
C ARG A 444 -20.74 -2.68 -2.50
N GLY A 445 -19.55 -2.14 -2.74
CA GLY A 445 -18.29 -2.80 -2.44
C GLY A 445 -17.93 -3.92 -3.42
N LEU A 446 -18.74 -4.20 -4.45
CA LEU A 446 -18.34 -5.10 -5.53
C LEU A 446 -17.41 -4.38 -6.50
N VAL A 447 -16.30 -5.03 -6.86
CA VAL A 447 -15.33 -4.51 -7.84
C VAL A 447 -14.84 -5.61 -8.78
N LEU A 448 -14.23 -5.21 -9.89
CA LEU A 448 -13.52 -6.12 -10.78
C LEU A 448 -12.03 -6.14 -10.43
N LEU A 449 -11.42 -7.32 -10.43
CA LEU A 449 -9.99 -7.51 -10.31
C LEU A 449 -9.43 -8.12 -11.60
N ARG A 450 -8.31 -7.58 -12.11
CA ARG A 450 -7.59 -8.10 -13.28
C ARG A 450 -6.11 -8.32 -12.97
N ALA A 451 -5.66 -9.55 -13.10
CA ALA A 451 -4.25 -9.90 -12.95
C ALA A 451 -3.41 -9.35 -14.14
N PRO A 452 -2.16 -8.87 -13.92
CA PRO A 452 -1.37 -8.22 -14.97
C PRO A 452 -1.06 -9.15 -16.16
N ALA A 453 -1.01 -10.46 -15.95
CA ALA A 453 -0.78 -11.45 -16.99
C ALA A 453 -2.06 -11.93 -17.73
N SER A 454 -3.25 -11.44 -17.36
CA SER A 454 -4.54 -11.96 -17.85
C SER A 454 -5.51 -10.87 -18.29
N PRO A 455 -6.21 -11.02 -19.43
CA PRO A 455 -7.27 -10.09 -19.83
C PRO A 455 -8.61 -10.36 -19.10
N GLN A 456 -8.71 -11.43 -18.31
CA GLN A 456 -9.97 -11.80 -17.63
C GLN A 456 -10.15 -10.97 -16.34
N TYR A 457 -11.24 -10.22 -16.25
CA TYR A 457 -11.71 -9.63 -15.00
C TYR A 457 -12.40 -10.67 -14.12
N ARG A 458 -12.34 -10.52 -12.79
CA ARG A 458 -13.04 -11.36 -11.81
C ARG A 458 -13.70 -10.50 -10.74
N PHE A 459 -14.92 -10.83 -10.34
CA PHE A 459 -15.60 -10.12 -9.26
C PHE A 459 -14.97 -10.39 -7.89
N ALA A 460 -14.65 -9.31 -7.19
CA ALA A 460 -14.20 -9.28 -5.80
C ALA A 460 -15.15 -8.40 -4.98
N ARG A 461 -15.20 -8.62 -3.66
CA ARG A 461 -15.84 -7.72 -2.69
C ARG A 461 -14.77 -7.04 -1.83
N ILE A 462 -14.84 -5.72 -1.74
CA ILE A 462 -14.05 -4.88 -0.84
C ILE A 462 -14.53 -5.05 0.60
N ALA A 463 -13.59 -5.05 1.53
CA ALA A 463 -13.78 -4.74 2.94
C ALA A 463 -12.68 -3.77 3.41
N VAL A 464 -13.06 -2.84 4.28
CA VAL A 464 -12.20 -1.83 4.93
C VAL A 464 -12.08 -2.15 6.41
#